data_AF-A0A7R9XT16-F1
#
_entry.id   AF-A0A7R9XT16-F1
#
_cell.length_a   1.000
_cell.length_b   1.000
_cell.length_c   1.000
_cell.angle_alpha   90.00
_cell.angle_beta   90.00
_cell.angle_gamma   90.00
#
_symmetry.space_group_name_H-M   'P 1'
#
loop_
_entity.id
_entity.type
_entity.pdbx_description
1 polymer ?
#
loop_
_entity_poly.entity_id
_entity_poly.type
_entity_poly.pdbx_seq_one_letter_code
_entity_poly.pdbx_strand_id
1 'polypeptide(L)'
;RRVARRHASKPPASLPCADIFCVNSSAAITVLREGVQCAPRLCMEQTMSAPRDVLKCACCPGRSEPPTAALPDACAAYVLLQDSGDAANVHELFRSFCELHEPYRAG
;
A
#
# COMPACT_ATOMS: atom_id res chain seq x y z
N ARG A 1 12.05 -43.40 19.94
CA ARG A 1 11.11 -42.37 20.48
C ARG A 1 11.76 -41.29 21.36
N ARG A 2 12.75 -41.60 22.22
CA ARG A 2 13.43 -40.62 23.09
C ARG A 2 14.23 -39.53 22.34
N VAL A 3 14.94 -39.92 21.27
CA VAL A 3 15.76 -39.02 20.43
C VAL A 3 14.88 -38.00 19.68
N ALA A 4 13.78 -38.46 19.07
CA ALA A 4 12.80 -37.56 18.43
C ALA A 4 12.17 -36.58 19.43
N ARG A 5 11.83 -37.00 20.66
CA ARG A 5 11.36 -36.05 21.70
C ARG A 5 12.43 -34.99 22.08
N ARG A 6 13.70 -35.36 22.03
CA ARG A 6 14.84 -34.49 22.40
C ARG A 6 15.24 -33.52 21.28
N HIS A 7 15.06 -33.90 20.01
CA HIS A 7 15.55 -33.13 18.85
C HIS A 7 14.49 -32.69 17.85
N ALA A 8 13.28 -33.28 17.85
CA ALA A 8 12.21 -32.96 16.91
C ALA A 8 11.13 -32.03 17.49
N SER A 9 11.32 -31.49 18.69
CA SER A 9 10.26 -30.77 19.42
C SER A 9 10.31 -29.24 19.28
N LYS A 10 11.37 -28.67 18.69
CA LYS A 10 11.48 -27.22 18.54
C LYS A 10 11.92 -26.83 17.13
N PRO A 11 11.39 -25.72 16.58
CA PRO A 11 11.77 -25.26 15.26
C PRO A 11 13.26 -24.91 15.22
N PRO A 12 13.95 -25.00 14.06
CA PRO A 12 15.35 -24.59 13.91
C PRO A 12 15.62 -23.16 14.41
N ALA A 13 14.63 -22.27 14.30
CA ALA A 13 14.64 -20.92 14.85
C ALA A 13 14.81 -20.82 16.37
N SER A 14 14.68 -21.92 17.12
CA SER A 14 14.88 -21.99 18.57
C SER A 14 16.31 -22.29 19.00
N LEU A 15 17.21 -22.54 18.04
CA LEU A 15 18.61 -22.84 18.31
C LEU A 15 19.40 -21.53 18.57
N PRO A 16 20.43 -21.57 19.43
CA PRO A 16 21.36 -20.44 19.53
C PRO A 16 22.00 -20.18 18.16
N CYS A 17 22.19 -18.90 17.83
CA CYS A 17 22.70 -18.46 16.53
C CYS A 17 21.84 -18.90 15.31
N ALA A 18 20.55 -19.16 15.49
CA ALA A 18 19.65 -19.57 14.41
C ALA A 18 19.67 -18.61 13.20
N ASP A 19 19.88 -17.30 13.42
CA ASP A 19 19.89 -16.27 12.38
C ASP A 19 21.00 -16.48 11.32
N ILE A 20 22.02 -17.28 11.62
CA ILE A 20 23.09 -17.66 10.67
C ILE A 20 22.59 -18.72 9.67
N PHE A 21 21.69 -19.61 10.13
CA PHE A 21 21.23 -20.78 9.35
C PHE A 21 19.79 -20.64 8.85
N CYS A 22 19.00 -19.79 9.48
CA CYS A 22 17.57 -19.63 9.23
C CYS A 22 17.27 -18.18 8.85
N VAL A 23 16.52 -17.99 7.76
CA VAL A 23 15.90 -16.69 7.47
C VAL A 23 14.62 -16.59 8.30
N ASN A 24 14.73 -15.93 9.44
CA ASN A 24 13.68 -15.81 10.46
C ASN A 24 13.34 -14.35 10.79
N SER A 25 14.13 -13.37 10.30
CA SER A 25 13.79 -11.96 10.50
C SER A 25 12.56 -11.58 9.67
N SER A 26 11.63 -10.88 10.30
CA SER A 26 10.43 -10.38 9.63
C SER A 26 10.81 -9.52 8.42
N ALA A 27 11.86 -8.71 8.53
CA ALA A 27 12.37 -7.90 7.43
C ALA A 27 12.83 -8.75 6.23
N ALA A 28 13.62 -9.81 6.44
CA ALA A 28 14.08 -10.67 5.35
C ALA A 28 12.94 -11.47 4.72
N ILE A 29 11.98 -11.93 5.54
CA ILE A 29 10.77 -12.59 5.04
C ILE A 29 9.91 -11.62 4.22
N THR A 30 9.77 -10.36 4.64
CA THR A 30 9.04 -9.33 3.89
C THR A 30 9.71 -9.06 2.56
N VAL A 31 11.03 -8.87 2.51
CA VAL A 31 11.77 -8.66 1.24
C VAL A 31 11.59 -9.84 0.29
N LEU A 32 11.69 -11.08 0.79
CA LEU A 32 11.46 -12.28 -0.01
C LEU A 32 10.02 -12.37 -0.51
N ARG A 33 9.04 -12.06 0.33
CA ARG A 33 7.62 -12.03 -0.05
C ARG A 33 7.37 -10.97 -1.11
N GLU A 34 7.89 -9.76 -0.94
CA GLU A 34 7.76 -8.68 -1.91
C GLU A 34 8.42 -9.01 -3.25
N GLY A 35 9.55 -9.74 -3.26
CA GLY A 35 10.24 -10.13 -4.48
C GLY A 35 9.66 -11.35 -5.21
N VAL A 36 9.05 -12.29 -4.48
CA VAL A 36 8.57 -13.58 -5.05
C VAL A 36 7.04 -13.62 -5.18
N GLN A 37 6.32 -12.92 -4.32
CA GLN A 37 4.86 -12.86 -4.28
C GLN A 37 4.38 -11.43 -4.53
N CYS A 38 4.91 -10.78 -5.57
CA CYS A 38 4.47 -9.46 -5.97
C CYS A 38 2.96 -9.48 -6.24
N ALA A 39 2.22 -8.55 -5.64
CA ALA A 39 0.83 -8.27 -5.96
C ALA A 39 0.74 -6.93 -6.70
N PRO A 40 1.20 -6.84 -7.97
CA PRO A 40 1.44 -5.57 -8.65
C PRO A 40 0.17 -4.71 -8.74
N ARG A 41 -0.99 -5.34 -8.97
CA ARG A 41 -2.28 -4.65 -8.98
C ARG A 41 -2.60 -4.04 -7.61
N LEU A 42 -2.48 -4.82 -6.55
CA LEU A 42 -2.73 -4.35 -5.18
C LEU A 42 -1.79 -3.19 -4.80
N CYS A 43 -0.50 -3.32 -5.13
CA CYS A 43 0.49 -2.26 -4.87
C CYS A 43 0.16 -0.97 -5.63
N MET A 44 -0.26 -1.09 -6.90
CA MET A 44 -0.66 0.06 -7.70
C MET A 44 -1.92 0.72 -7.14
N GLU A 45 -2.96 -0.05 -6.83
CA GLU A 45 -4.20 0.47 -6.23
C GLU A 45 -3.94 1.16 -4.89
N GLN A 46 -3.06 0.58 -4.04
CA GLN A 46 -2.64 1.19 -2.78
C GLN A 46 -1.91 2.51 -3.00
N THR A 47 -0.94 2.54 -3.92
CA THR A 47 -0.15 3.74 -4.24
C THR A 47 -1.02 4.86 -4.80
N MET A 48 -1.97 4.53 -5.67
CA MET A 48 -2.89 5.50 -6.26
C MET A 48 -3.91 6.03 -5.24
N SER A 49 -4.33 5.19 -4.27
CA SER A 49 -5.24 5.60 -3.19
C SER A 49 -4.59 6.43 -2.08
N ALA A 50 -3.30 6.21 -1.81
CA ALA A 50 -2.57 6.83 -0.70
C ALA A 50 -1.12 7.16 -1.12
N PRO A 51 -0.90 8.13 -2.01
CA PRO A 51 0.42 8.45 -2.53
C PRO A 51 1.37 9.01 -1.46
N ARG A 52 0.85 9.51 -0.33
CA ARG A 52 1.64 10.00 0.83
C ARG A 52 2.65 8.96 1.31
N ASP A 53 2.27 7.68 1.36
CA ASP A 53 3.11 6.62 1.93
C ASP A 53 4.33 6.30 1.05
N VAL A 54 4.17 6.49 -0.27
CA VAL A 54 5.22 6.21 -1.27
C VAL A 54 6.04 7.45 -1.57
N LEU A 55 5.39 8.59 -1.82
CA LEU A 55 6.05 9.85 -2.16
C LEU A 55 6.67 10.55 -0.94
N LYS A 56 6.23 10.19 0.28
CA LYS A 56 6.68 10.79 1.55
C LYS A 56 6.48 12.32 1.59
N CYS A 57 5.45 12.81 0.91
CA CYS A 57 5.03 14.21 0.88
C CYS A 57 4.22 14.58 2.13
N ALA A 58 4.36 15.81 2.62
CA ALA A 58 3.48 16.32 3.69
C ALA A 58 2.14 16.87 3.15
N CYS A 59 2.07 17.23 1.87
CA CYS A 59 0.91 17.90 1.26
C CYS A 59 -0.19 16.93 0.80
N CYS A 60 0.16 15.71 0.39
CA CYS A 60 -0.81 14.74 -0.11
C CYS A 60 -1.65 14.25 1.07
N PRO A 61 -2.98 14.07 0.96
CA PRO A 61 -3.82 13.55 2.03
C PRO A 61 -3.48 12.10 2.42
N GLY A 62 -3.75 11.74 3.67
CA GLY A 62 -3.65 10.37 4.17
C GLY A 62 -4.86 9.51 3.77
N ARG A 63 -4.81 8.20 4.00
CA ARG A 63 -5.83 7.23 3.54
C ARG A 63 -7.26 7.49 4.04
N SER A 64 -7.40 8.17 5.18
CA SER A 64 -8.69 8.52 5.78
C SER A 64 -9.06 10.00 5.61
N GLU A 65 -8.22 10.78 4.92
CA GLU A 65 -8.45 12.20 4.67
C GLU A 65 -9.14 12.36 3.30
N PRO A 66 -10.01 13.38 3.13
CA PRO A 66 -10.65 13.65 1.85
C PRO A 66 -9.60 14.01 0.77
N PRO A 67 -9.89 13.74 -0.52
CA PRO A 67 -9.02 14.15 -1.60
C PRO A 67 -8.88 15.67 -1.63
N THR A 68 -7.70 16.16 -1.99
CA THR A 68 -7.40 17.59 -2.11
C THR A 68 -6.68 17.88 -3.42
N ALA A 69 -6.64 19.16 -3.82
CA ALA A 69 -5.89 19.64 -4.98
C ALA A 69 -4.38 19.34 -4.93
N ALA A 70 -3.84 18.92 -3.76
CA ALA A 70 -2.44 18.57 -3.59
C ALA A 70 -2.11 17.14 -4.04
N LEU A 71 -3.11 16.33 -4.38
CA LEU A 71 -2.90 15.01 -4.97
C LEU A 71 -2.31 15.13 -6.40
N PRO A 72 -1.43 14.21 -6.80
CA PRO A 72 -1.06 14.07 -8.21
C PRO A 72 -2.30 13.74 -9.06
N ASP A 73 -2.41 14.32 -10.26
CA ASP A 73 -3.58 14.22 -11.16
C ASP A 73 -4.07 12.77 -11.36
N ALA A 74 -3.13 11.84 -11.58
CA ALA A 74 -3.47 10.43 -11.78
C ALA A 74 -4.10 9.80 -10.52
N CYS A 75 -3.60 10.15 -9.33
CA CYS A 75 -4.15 9.69 -8.05
C CYS A 75 -5.51 10.34 -7.77
N ALA A 76 -5.65 11.64 -8.05
CA ALA A 76 -6.91 12.36 -7.92
C ALA A 76 -8.01 11.74 -8.80
N ALA A 77 -7.71 11.51 -10.09
CA ALA A 77 -8.63 10.85 -11.00
C ALA A 77 -8.99 9.43 -10.54
N TYR A 78 -8.01 8.66 -10.04
CA TYR A 78 -8.25 7.33 -9.52
C TYR A 78 -9.16 7.33 -8.30
N VAL A 79 -8.92 8.20 -7.32
CA VAL A 79 -9.76 8.29 -6.10
C VAL A 79 -11.19 8.67 -6.47
N LEU A 80 -11.39 9.66 -7.34
CA LEU A 80 -12.73 10.03 -7.82
C LEU A 80 -13.43 8.90 -8.58
N LEU A 81 -12.66 8.08 -9.29
CA LEU A 81 -13.19 6.91 -10.01
C LEU A 81 -13.66 5.80 -9.04
N GLN A 82 -13.08 5.68 -7.85
CA GLN A 82 -13.48 4.65 -6.88
C GLN A 82 -14.92 4.85 -6.39
N ASP A 83 -15.41 6.08 -6.41
CA ASP A 83 -16.78 6.42 -5.99
C ASP A 83 -17.83 6.11 -7.07
N SER A 84 -17.42 5.85 -8.32
CA SER A 84 -18.34 5.67 -9.45
C SER A 84 -18.87 4.23 -9.64
N GLY A 85 -18.43 3.27 -8.81
CA GLY A 85 -18.87 1.88 -8.91
C GLY A 85 -18.43 1.21 -10.23
N ASP A 86 -19.33 0.47 -10.88
CA ASP A 86 -19.02 -0.31 -12.09
C ASP A 86 -18.91 0.52 -13.38
N ALA A 87 -19.51 1.72 -13.41
CA ALA A 87 -19.50 2.59 -14.59
C ALA A 87 -19.46 4.06 -14.18
N ALA A 88 -18.44 4.78 -14.67
CA ALA A 88 -18.29 6.20 -14.43
C ALA A 88 -18.78 7.01 -15.63
N ASN A 89 -19.63 8.01 -15.37
CA ASN A 89 -19.94 9.03 -16.36
C ASN A 89 -18.71 9.95 -16.53
N VAL A 90 -18.10 9.92 -17.72
CA VAL A 90 -16.88 10.69 -18.02
C VAL A 90 -17.06 12.19 -17.78
N HIS A 91 -18.25 12.73 -18.08
CA HIS A 91 -18.51 14.17 -17.90
C HIS A 91 -18.61 14.54 -16.42
N GLU A 92 -19.25 13.70 -15.60
CA GLU A 92 -19.35 13.94 -14.15
C GLU A 92 -17.99 13.77 -13.47
N LEU A 93 -17.24 12.72 -13.84
CA LEU A 93 -15.89 12.49 -13.35
C LEU A 93 -14.96 13.67 -13.67
N PHE A 94 -15.03 14.18 -14.90
CA PHE A 94 -14.24 15.34 -15.31
C PHE A 94 -14.66 16.62 -14.56
N ARG A 95 -15.96 16.84 -14.35
CA ARG A 95 -16.45 17.95 -13.54
C ARG A 95 -15.89 17.88 -12.12
N SER A 96 -16.00 16.74 -11.44
CA SER A 96 -15.48 16.56 -10.09
C SER A 96 -13.96 16.73 -10.02
N PHE A 97 -13.23 16.29 -11.04
CA PHE A 97 -11.79 16.53 -11.15
C PHE A 97 -11.49 18.03 -11.24
N CYS A 98 -12.21 18.78 -12.08
CA CYS A 98 -12.04 20.24 -12.16
C CYS A 98 -12.37 20.96 -10.85
N GLU A 99 -13.47 20.58 -10.18
CA GLU A 99 -13.88 21.14 -8.88
C GLU A 99 -12.82 20.88 -7.79
N LEU A 100 -12.21 19.70 -7.79
CA LEU A 100 -11.14 19.35 -6.85
C LEU A 100 -9.89 20.24 -7.01
N HIS A 101 -9.56 20.62 -8.24
CA HIS A 101 -8.40 21.44 -8.57
C HIS A 101 -8.70 22.94 -8.65
N GLU A 102 -9.95 23.35 -8.44
CA GLU A 102 -10.31 24.76 -8.48
C GLU A 102 -9.62 25.51 -7.31
N PRO A 103 -8.81 26.54 -7.57
CA PRO A 103 -8.22 27.32 -6.50
C PRO A 103 -9.33 28.03 -5.74
N TYR A 104 -9.38 27.85 -4.41
CA TYR A 104 -10.33 28.52 -3.53
C TYR A 104 -10.43 30.01 -3.87
N ARG A 105 -11.52 30.42 -4.52
CA ARG A 105 -11.88 31.83 -4.66
C ARG A 105 -12.59 32.24 -3.38
N ALA A 106 -11.86 32.80 -2.44
CA ALA A 106 -12.43 33.53 -1.32
C ALA A 106 -13.31 34.66 -1.89
N GLY A 107 -14.63 34.54 -1.73
CA GLY A 107 -15.58 35.64 -1.93
C GLY A 107 -15.70 36.48 -0.67
#